data_AF-A0A9D6GCU4-F1
#
_entry.id   AF-A0A9D6GCU4-F1
#
_cell.length_a   1.000
_cell.length_b   1.000
_cell.length_c   1.000
_cell.angle_alpha   90.00
_cell.angle_beta   90.00
_cell.angle_gamma   90.00
#
_symmetry.space_group_name_H-M   'P 1'
#
loop_
_entity.id
_entity.type
_entity.pdbx_description
1 polymer ?
#
loop_
_entity_poly.entity_id
_entity_poly.type
_entity_poly.pdbx_seq_one_letter_code
_entity_poly.pdbx_strand_id
1 'polypeptide(L)'
;MAAVPTLAETVVGALKRRGVKRMFGIPGGGSSLDLIDAAGKAGIEFVLTRTETAAAIMAAVTGELSATPGVVLTGVGPGAASAVNGIAYAHLERAPVVLITDGPASSLHQAFDQNALFRPITKSQGRLRPENGRTAIETAIETALTPPWGPVHLDLTAKDAGRPVASDAGPPAPPVAKADPKDLARARRLLAGSRRPVLLVGLEARHGDGPAAVQRLADGLACPVLLTYKAKGVLADKHAGTVGMFTGAAAEADCIGRADLIVCFGLDPVEMISGKWRYDAPILDLRQAAGAELPAMPECRVVGPLAATVAALLPLEATAWTADEIAALRDAMLARIAVGGTGHTAGTVVEALGEA
;
A
#
# COMPACT_ATOMS: atom_id res chain seq x y z
N MET A 1 -16.93 38.02 -11.78
CA MET A 1 -16.94 36.94 -10.77
C MET A 1 -16.30 35.71 -11.39
N ALA A 2 -15.57 34.90 -10.65
CA ALA A 2 -15.17 33.58 -11.14
C ALA A 2 -16.43 32.72 -11.34
N ALA A 3 -16.45 31.89 -12.38
CA ALA A 3 -17.55 30.93 -12.57
C ALA A 3 -17.54 29.89 -11.43
N VAL A 4 -18.72 29.45 -11.00
CA VAL A 4 -18.83 28.34 -10.04
C VAL A 4 -18.39 27.06 -10.75
N PRO A 5 -17.41 26.31 -10.21
CA PRO A 5 -16.89 25.12 -10.89
C PRO A 5 -17.95 24.03 -10.99
N THR A 6 -17.88 23.24 -12.07
CA THR A 6 -18.69 22.03 -12.22
C THR A 6 -18.26 20.93 -11.25
N LEU A 7 -19.06 19.88 -11.15
CA LEU A 7 -18.69 18.69 -10.37
C LEU A 7 -17.45 18.00 -10.94
N ALA A 8 -17.32 17.91 -12.26
CA ALA A 8 -16.12 17.39 -12.92
C ALA A 8 -14.87 18.24 -12.59
N GLU A 9 -14.96 19.56 -12.67
CA GLU A 9 -13.88 20.49 -12.31
C GLU A 9 -13.52 20.43 -10.82
N THR A 10 -14.52 20.21 -9.96
CA THR A 10 -14.32 20.06 -8.51
C THR A 10 -13.57 18.76 -8.17
N VAL A 11 -13.97 17.64 -8.79
CA VAL A 11 -13.32 16.32 -8.67
C VAL A 11 -11.87 16.38 -9.15
N VAL A 12 -11.65 16.86 -10.38
CA VAL A 12 -10.32 17.03 -10.95
C VAL A 12 -9.46 17.99 -10.12
N GLY A 13 -10.05 19.09 -9.62
CA GLY A 13 -9.36 20.03 -8.75
C GLY A 13 -8.88 19.41 -7.45
N ALA A 14 -9.66 18.50 -6.83
CA ALA A 14 -9.24 17.76 -5.64
C ALA A 14 -8.10 16.78 -5.95
N LEU A 15 -8.20 16.03 -7.04
CA LEU A 15 -7.14 15.14 -7.53
C LEU A 15 -5.84 15.93 -7.80
N LYS A 16 -5.94 17.09 -8.44
CA LYS A 16 -4.79 17.98 -8.70
C LYS A 16 -4.15 18.48 -7.41
N ARG A 17 -4.94 18.90 -6.42
CA ARG A 17 -4.44 19.31 -5.09
C ARG A 17 -3.71 18.17 -4.37
N ARG A 18 -4.11 16.92 -4.60
CA ARG A 18 -3.39 15.73 -4.08
C ARG A 18 -2.15 15.33 -4.90
N GLY A 19 -1.81 16.08 -5.94
CA GLY A 19 -0.62 15.85 -6.75
C GLY A 19 -0.81 14.82 -7.88
N VAL A 20 -2.04 14.42 -8.19
CA VAL A 20 -2.33 13.53 -9.33
C VAL A 20 -1.87 14.20 -10.62
N LYS A 21 -1.07 13.46 -11.41
CA LYS A 21 -0.53 13.91 -12.71
C LYS A 21 -1.14 13.20 -13.90
N ARG A 22 -1.68 11.98 -13.69
CA ARG A 22 -2.27 11.14 -14.73
C ARG A 22 -3.58 10.50 -14.28
N MET A 23 -4.48 10.29 -15.23
CA MET A 23 -5.68 9.48 -15.11
C MET A 23 -5.65 8.44 -16.24
N PHE A 24 -6.05 7.20 -15.96
CA PHE A 24 -6.01 6.10 -16.92
C PHE A 24 -7.43 5.61 -17.20
N GLY A 25 -7.73 5.14 -18.40
CA GLY A 25 -9.06 4.56 -18.62
C GLY A 25 -9.50 4.37 -20.06
N ILE A 26 -10.77 3.98 -20.19
CA ILE A 26 -11.53 4.02 -21.42
C ILE A 26 -12.77 4.89 -21.15
N PRO A 27 -12.95 6.02 -21.85
CA PRO A 27 -14.13 6.85 -21.68
C PRO A 27 -15.38 6.14 -22.20
N GLY A 28 -16.46 6.25 -21.44
CA GLY A 28 -17.82 5.98 -21.93
C GLY A 28 -18.43 7.23 -22.58
N GLY A 29 -19.69 7.11 -23.00
CA GLY A 29 -20.50 8.26 -23.42
C GLY A 29 -21.15 9.03 -22.27
N GLY A 30 -20.68 8.82 -21.03
CA GLY A 30 -21.24 9.41 -19.82
C GLY A 30 -20.45 10.62 -19.31
N SER A 31 -20.26 10.68 -17.99
CA SER A 31 -19.51 11.72 -17.27
C SER A 31 -18.00 11.71 -17.50
N SER A 32 -17.47 10.61 -18.01
CA SER A 32 -16.04 10.41 -18.23
C SER A 32 -15.44 11.43 -19.21
N LEU A 33 -16.21 11.95 -20.18
CA LEU A 33 -15.76 13.03 -21.07
C LEU A 33 -15.62 14.38 -20.35
N ASP A 34 -16.55 14.75 -19.47
CA ASP A 34 -16.46 15.98 -18.66
C ASP A 34 -15.23 15.96 -17.74
N LEU A 35 -14.94 14.78 -17.15
CA LEU A 35 -13.75 14.57 -16.31
C LEU A 35 -12.45 14.68 -17.12
N ILE A 36 -12.41 14.21 -18.36
CA ILE A 36 -11.24 14.31 -19.24
C ILE A 36 -10.99 15.75 -19.70
N ASP A 37 -12.03 16.49 -20.07
CA ASP A 37 -11.93 17.91 -20.42
C ASP A 37 -11.45 18.76 -19.22
N ALA A 38 -12.04 18.54 -18.04
CA ALA A 38 -11.59 19.16 -16.80
C ALA A 38 -10.12 18.79 -16.47
N ALA A 39 -9.73 17.52 -16.64
CA ALA A 39 -8.36 17.05 -16.43
C ALA A 39 -7.37 17.76 -17.36
N GLY A 40 -7.69 17.89 -18.65
CA GLY A 40 -6.89 18.64 -19.62
C GLY A 40 -6.69 20.10 -19.20
N LYS A 41 -7.76 20.79 -18.82
CA LYS A 41 -7.71 22.18 -18.31
C LYS A 41 -6.87 22.32 -17.03
N ALA A 42 -6.88 21.32 -16.16
CA ALA A 42 -6.07 21.28 -14.93
C ALA A 42 -4.63 20.78 -15.15
N GLY A 43 -4.23 20.42 -16.38
CA GLY A 43 -2.93 19.81 -16.67
C GLY A 43 -2.73 18.47 -15.98
N ILE A 44 -3.75 17.62 -15.96
CA ILE A 44 -3.67 16.19 -15.65
C ILE A 44 -3.79 15.44 -16.99
N GLU A 45 -2.80 14.59 -17.28
CA GLU A 45 -2.76 13.80 -18.51
C GLU A 45 -3.79 12.66 -18.46
N PHE A 46 -4.64 12.53 -19.47
CA PHE A 46 -5.49 11.34 -19.63
C PHE A 46 -4.81 10.33 -20.57
N VAL A 47 -4.54 9.13 -20.05
CA VAL A 47 -3.93 8.01 -20.77
C VAL A 47 -5.01 7.02 -21.17
N LEU A 48 -5.42 7.07 -22.43
CA LEU A 48 -6.36 6.12 -23.02
C LEU A 48 -5.73 4.72 -23.09
N THR A 49 -6.38 3.73 -22.48
CA THR A 49 -5.93 2.33 -22.52
C THR A 49 -6.72 1.49 -23.53
N ARG A 50 -6.34 0.22 -23.69
CA ARG A 50 -7.08 -0.77 -24.50
C ARG A 50 -7.99 -1.68 -23.66
N THR A 51 -7.79 -1.73 -22.34
CA THR A 51 -8.69 -2.40 -21.39
C THR A 51 -8.72 -1.64 -20.06
N GLU A 52 -9.83 -1.75 -19.34
CA GLU A 52 -10.03 -1.15 -18.02
C GLU A 52 -9.19 -1.85 -16.95
N THR A 53 -8.98 -3.17 -17.05
CA THR A 53 -8.00 -3.91 -16.24
C THR A 53 -6.59 -3.29 -16.37
N ALA A 54 -6.13 -2.98 -17.58
CA ALA A 54 -4.82 -2.35 -17.77
C ALA A 54 -4.77 -0.94 -17.16
N ALA A 55 -5.85 -0.15 -17.32
CA ALA A 55 -5.94 1.17 -16.68
C ALA A 55 -5.84 1.09 -15.15
N ALA A 56 -6.53 0.13 -14.54
CA ALA A 56 -6.52 -0.08 -13.09
C ALA A 56 -5.15 -0.54 -12.56
N ILE A 57 -4.43 -1.40 -13.29
CA ILE A 57 -3.05 -1.80 -12.93
C ILE A 57 -2.08 -0.61 -13.10
N MET A 58 -2.18 0.15 -14.19
CA MET A 58 -1.36 1.35 -14.41
C MET A 58 -1.61 2.41 -13.33
N ALA A 59 -2.87 2.60 -12.92
CA ALA A 59 -3.24 3.48 -11.82
C ALA A 59 -2.68 2.97 -10.48
N ALA A 60 -2.82 1.68 -10.16
CA ALA A 60 -2.31 1.07 -8.94
C ALA A 60 -0.80 1.30 -8.77
N VAL A 61 -0.01 0.92 -9.78
CA VAL A 61 1.45 1.09 -9.77
C VAL A 61 1.85 2.57 -9.72
N THR A 62 1.14 3.45 -10.46
CA THR A 62 1.37 4.90 -10.38
C THR A 62 1.09 5.45 -8.97
N GLY A 63 0.02 4.97 -8.32
CA GLY A 63 -0.36 5.41 -6.99
C GLY A 63 0.64 4.96 -5.92
N GLU A 64 1.08 3.71 -5.99
CA GLU A 64 2.16 3.21 -5.14
C GLU A 64 3.45 4.02 -5.33
N LEU A 65 3.96 4.16 -6.56
CA LEU A 65 5.25 4.83 -6.80
C LEU A 65 5.25 6.34 -6.50
N SER A 66 4.09 7.00 -6.55
CA SER A 66 3.99 8.45 -6.33
C SER A 66 3.52 8.85 -4.93
N ALA A 67 3.03 7.91 -4.12
CA ALA A 67 2.29 8.18 -2.87
C ALA A 67 1.09 9.15 -3.05
N THR A 68 0.52 9.20 -4.26
CA THR A 68 -0.74 9.91 -4.60
C THR A 68 -1.78 8.88 -5.04
N PRO A 69 -3.09 9.19 -5.10
CA PRO A 69 -4.05 8.18 -5.54
C PRO A 69 -3.92 7.98 -7.06
N GLY A 70 -3.77 6.72 -7.48
CA GLY A 70 -3.97 6.35 -8.89
C GLY A 70 -5.43 6.57 -9.27
N VAL A 71 -5.71 7.03 -10.49
CA VAL A 71 -7.08 7.35 -10.92
C VAL A 71 -7.46 6.56 -12.16
N VAL A 72 -8.61 5.90 -12.10
CA VAL A 72 -9.18 5.10 -13.19
C VAL A 72 -10.52 5.69 -13.61
N LEU A 73 -10.72 5.93 -14.91
CA LEU A 73 -12.02 6.24 -15.49
C LEU A 73 -12.54 5.06 -16.30
N THR A 74 -13.81 4.67 -16.11
CA THR A 74 -14.46 3.65 -16.94
C THR A 74 -15.89 4.01 -17.28
N GLY A 75 -16.40 3.46 -18.38
CA GLY A 75 -17.83 3.48 -18.70
C GLY A 75 -18.69 2.66 -17.72
N VAL A 76 -20.01 2.76 -17.91
CA VAL A 76 -21.02 2.02 -17.16
C VAL A 76 -21.02 0.53 -17.55
N GLY A 77 -21.49 -0.33 -16.66
CA GLY A 77 -21.84 -1.71 -16.95
C GLY A 77 -20.63 -2.56 -17.38
N PRO A 78 -20.50 -2.95 -18.66
CA PRO A 78 -19.34 -3.72 -19.14
C PRO A 78 -17.98 -3.09 -18.81
N GLY A 79 -17.85 -1.76 -18.86
CA GLY A 79 -16.59 -1.08 -18.55
C GLY A 79 -16.21 -1.20 -17.08
N ALA A 80 -17.17 -1.00 -16.19
CA ALA A 80 -17.02 -1.28 -14.76
C ALA A 80 -16.68 -2.76 -14.50
N ALA A 81 -17.38 -3.71 -15.13
CA ALA A 81 -17.09 -5.14 -14.98
C ALA A 81 -15.67 -5.51 -15.45
N SER A 82 -15.20 -4.92 -16.56
CA SER A 82 -13.84 -5.11 -17.10
C SER A 82 -12.74 -4.56 -16.17
N ALA A 83 -13.06 -3.60 -15.29
CA ALA A 83 -12.12 -3.06 -14.32
C ALA A 83 -11.87 -3.96 -13.11
N VAL A 84 -12.82 -4.86 -12.78
CA VAL A 84 -12.84 -5.67 -11.54
C VAL A 84 -11.52 -6.36 -11.26
N ASN A 85 -10.90 -6.99 -12.25
CA ASN A 85 -9.63 -7.70 -12.07
C ASN A 85 -8.48 -6.76 -11.66
N GLY A 86 -8.37 -5.59 -12.30
CA GLY A 86 -7.35 -4.60 -11.94
C GLY A 86 -7.61 -3.89 -10.60
N ILE A 87 -8.88 -3.76 -10.19
CA ILE A 87 -9.23 -3.26 -8.85
C ILE A 87 -9.00 -4.32 -7.76
N ALA A 88 -9.25 -5.60 -8.05
CA ALA A 88 -8.88 -6.70 -7.17
C ALA A 88 -7.36 -6.77 -6.97
N TYR A 89 -6.57 -6.60 -8.03
CA TYR A 89 -5.13 -6.39 -7.94
C TYR A 89 -4.78 -5.21 -7.02
N ALA A 90 -5.37 -4.03 -7.24
CA ALA A 90 -5.13 -2.86 -6.39
C ALA A 90 -5.49 -3.11 -4.90
N HIS A 91 -6.54 -3.88 -4.62
CA HIS A 91 -6.93 -4.26 -3.26
C HIS A 91 -5.90 -5.16 -2.58
N LEU A 92 -5.46 -6.20 -3.28
CA LEU A 92 -4.49 -7.17 -2.77
C LEU A 92 -3.10 -6.55 -2.59
N GLU A 93 -2.68 -5.67 -3.50
CA GLU A 93 -1.38 -4.99 -3.42
C GLU A 93 -1.35 -3.78 -2.47
N ARG A 94 -2.48 -3.44 -1.81
CA ARG A 94 -2.70 -2.19 -1.06
C ARG A 94 -2.38 -0.92 -1.89
N ALA A 95 -2.73 -0.92 -3.17
CA ALA A 95 -2.52 0.24 -4.02
C ALA A 95 -3.64 1.28 -3.83
N PRO A 96 -3.31 2.57 -3.62
CA PRO A 96 -4.30 3.61 -3.38
C PRO A 96 -4.89 4.05 -4.73
N VAL A 97 -6.11 3.59 -5.04
CA VAL A 97 -6.76 3.86 -6.33
C VAL A 97 -8.14 4.47 -6.12
N VAL A 98 -8.46 5.54 -6.87
CA VAL A 98 -9.80 6.08 -7.01
C VAL A 98 -10.34 5.65 -8.36
N LEU A 99 -11.24 4.66 -8.36
CA LEU A 99 -12.03 4.30 -9.54
C LEU A 99 -13.24 5.22 -9.62
N ILE A 100 -13.39 5.93 -10.75
CA ILE A 100 -14.59 6.67 -11.09
C ILE A 100 -15.25 5.99 -12.30
N THR A 101 -16.43 5.44 -12.08
CA THR A 101 -17.24 4.84 -13.15
C THR A 101 -18.33 5.81 -13.61
N ASP A 102 -18.66 5.80 -14.90
CA ASP A 102 -19.94 6.36 -15.34
C ASP A 102 -21.08 5.63 -14.59
N GLY A 103 -21.85 6.40 -13.84
CA GLY A 103 -22.98 5.92 -13.06
C GLY A 103 -24.19 5.68 -13.96
N PRO A 104 -24.99 4.63 -13.72
CA PRO A 104 -26.17 4.36 -14.52
C PRO A 104 -27.12 5.55 -14.52
N ALA A 105 -27.53 5.94 -15.73
CA ALA A 105 -28.68 6.83 -15.94
C ALA A 105 -29.97 6.15 -15.47
N SER A 106 -31.11 6.84 -15.53
CA SER A 106 -32.44 6.27 -15.24
C SER A 106 -32.94 5.29 -16.33
N SER A 107 -32.04 4.58 -17.00
CA SER A 107 -32.28 3.65 -18.10
C SER A 107 -31.81 2.25 -17.73
N LEU A 108 -32.51 1.22 -18.20
CA LEU A 108 -32.10 -0.18 -18.01
C LEU A 108 -30.88 -0.60 -18.87
N HIS A 109 -30.44 0.25 -19.82
CA HIS A 109 -29.31 -0.06 -20.68
C HIS A 109 -28.01 -0.17 -19.87
N GLN A 110 -27.33 -1.32 -19.95
CA GLN A 110 -26.07 -1.63 -19.24
C GLN A 110 -26.14 -1.48 -17.71
N ALA A 111 -27.34 -1.44 -17.12
CA ALA A 111 -27.53 -1.15 -15.71
C ALA A 111 -27.44 -2.40 -14.82
N PHE A 112 -26.54 -2.35 -13.83
CA PHE A 112 -26.54 -3.19 -12.64
C PHE A 112 -25.95 -2.39 -11.46
N ASP A 113 -26.00 -2.92 -10.24
CA ASP A 113 -25.42 -2.25 -9.07
C ASP A 113 -23.88 -2.34 -9.07
N GLN A 114 -23.25 -1.30 -9.60
CA GLN A 114 -21.79 -1.17 -9.65
C GLN A 114 -21.18 -1.04 -8.24
N ASN A 115 -21.90 -0.45 -7.28
CA ASN A 115 -21.41 -0.34 -5.90
C ASN A 115 -21.37 -1.74 -5.25
N ALA A 116 -22.40 -2.57 -5.46
CA ALA A 116 -22.40 -3.96 -5.01
C ALA A 116 -21.27 -4.78 -5.67
N LEU A 117 -20.98 -4.55 -6.96
CA LEU A 117 -19.88 -5.22 -7.66
C LEU A 117 -18.51 -4.92 -7.05
N PHE A 118 -18.22 -3.65 -6.72
CA PHE A 118 -16.92 -3.25 -6.16
C PHE A 118 -16.81 -3.38 -4.64
N ARG A 119 -17.92 -3.51 -3.92
CA ARG A 119 -17.96 -3.63 -2.44
C ARG A 119 -16.95 -4.63 -1.84
N PRO A 120 -16.77 -5.86 -2.34
CA PRO A 120 -15.83 -6.81 -1.73
C PRO A 120 -14.35 -6.47 -1.95
N ILE A 121 -14.04 -5.59 -2.91
CA ILE A 121 -12.67 -5.28 -3.34
C ILE A 121 -12.33 -3.78 -3.23
N THR A 122 -13.14 -2.97 -2.56
CA THR A 122 -12.87 -1.53 -2.34
C THR A 122 -13.21 -1.11 -0.92
N LYS A 123 -12.44 -0.16 -0.37
CA LYS A 123 -12.57 0.32 1.01
C LYS A 123 -13.84 1.13 1.25
N SER A 124 -14.33 1.81 0.22
CA SER A 124 -15.60 2.53 0.21
C SER A 124 -16.17 2.61 -1.20
N GLN A 125 -17.49 2.81 -1.26
CA GLN A 125 -18.28 3.01 -2.48
C GLN A 125 -19.15 4.25 -2.29
N GLY A 126 -19.44 5.00 -3.35
CA GLY A 126 -20.28 6.19 -3.24
C GLY A 126 -20.70 6.78 -4.59
N ARG A 127 -21.60 7.78 -4.54
CA ARG A 127 -21.98 8.59 -5.70
C ARG A 127 -21.52 10.02 -5.52
N LEU A 128 -20.80 10.54 -6.52
CA LEU A 128 -20.50 11.96 -6.64
C LEU A 128 -21.77 12.71 -7.04
N ARG A 129 -22.14 13.74 -6.26
CA ARG A 129 -23.31 14.59 -6.53
C ARG A 129 -22.96 16.07 -6.35
N PRO A 130 -23.66 17.01 -7.00
CA PRO A 130 -23.33 18.44 -6.88
C PRO A 130 -23.57 19.01 -5.47
N GLU A 131 -24.37 18.31 -4.65
CA GLU A 131 -24.70 18.69 -3.29
C GLU A 131 -23.63 18.27 -2.25
N ASN A 132 -22.67 17.40 -2.61
CA ASN A 132 -21.61 16.90 -1.72
C ASN A 132 -20.25 16.65 -2.40
N GLY A 133 -20.06 17.20 -3.60
CA GLY A 133 -19.04 16.73 -4.55
C GLY A 133 -17.60 16.82 -4.05
N ARG A 134 -17.22 17.93 -3.42
CA ARG A 134 -15.89 18.11 -2.81
C ARG A 134 -15.71 17.17 -1.64
N THR A 135 -16.65 17.17 -0.70
CA THR A 135 -16.58 16.31 0.50
C THR A 135 -16.42 14.84 0.11
N ALA A 136 -17.20 14.38 -0.88
CA ALA A 136 -17.16 13.00 -1.37
C ALA A 136 -15.80 12.63 -2.01
N ILE A 137 -15.25 13.46 -2.90
CA ILE A 137 -13.95 13.16 -3.54
C ILE A 137 -12.78 13.26 -2.55
N GLU A 138 -12.78 14.26 -1.66
CA GLU A 138 -11.71 14.44 -0.67
C GLU A 138 -11.73 13.28 0.35
N THR A 139 -12.92 12.87 0.83
CA THR A 139 -13.08 11.68 1.69
C THR A 139 -12.64 10.39 0.98
N ALA A 140 -12.92 10.24 -0.31
CA ALA A 140 -12.50 9.07 -1.08
C ALA A 140 -10.97 8.99 -1.26
N ILE A 141 -10.33 10.12 -1.58
CA ILE A 141 -8.87 10.27 -1.65
C ILE A 141 -8.22 9.91 -0.29
N GLU A 142 -8.77 10.43 0.81
CA GLU A 142 -8.29 10.13 2.17
C GLU A 142 -8.51 8.67 2.55
N THR A 143 -9.64 8.07 2.18
CA THR A 143 -9.94 6.66 2.43
C THR A 143 -8.95 5.75 1.69
N ALA A 144 -8.60 6.07 0.44
CA ALA A 144 -7.64 5.30 -0.35
C ALA A 144 -6.22 5.33 0.26
N LEU A 145 -5.83 6.46 0.88
CA LEU A 145 -4.49 6.73 1.43
C LEU A 145 -4.37 6.59 2.95
N THR A 146 -5.46 6.30 3.66
CA THR A 146 -5.41 5.86 5.06
C THR A 146 -4.91 4.42 5.12
N PRO A 147 -3.87 4.06 5.90
CA PRO A 147 -3.42 2.68 6.02
C PRO A 147 -4.49 1.72 6.61
N PRO A 148 -4.52 0.43 6.21
CA PRO A 148 -3.86 -0.11 5.02
C PRO A 148 -4.44 0.54 3.76
N TRP A 149 -3.56 0.95 2.84
CA TRP A 149 -3.94 1.58 1.57
C TRP A 149 -4.81 0.65 0.73
N GLY A 150 -5.60 1.22 -0.19
CA GLY A 150 -6.41 0.40 -1.08
C GLY A 150 -7.34 1.20 -1.97
N PRO A 151 -8.05 0.53 -2.88
CA PRO A 151 -8.93 1.16 -3.85
C PRO A 151 -10.25 1.60 -3.22
N VAL A 152 -10.84 2.67 -3.77
CA VAL A 152 -12.19 3.17 -3.52
C VAL A 152 -12.94 3.30 -4.83
N HIS A 153 -14.26 3.16 -4.80
CA HIS A 153 -15.12 3.30 -5.97
C HIS A 153 -16.07 4.49 -5.79
N LEU A 154 -16.20 5.30 -6.84
CA LEU A 154 -17.20 6.34 -6.98
C LEU A 154 -17.92 6.17 -8.31
N ASP A 155 -19.23 6.42 -8.34
CA ASP A 155 -19.96 6.62 -9.59
C ASP A 155 -20.37 8.10 -9.79
N LEU A 156 -20.46 8.52 -11.05
CA LEU A 156 -20.82 9.88 -11.44
C LEU A 156 -21.75 9.83 -12.65
N THR A 157 -22.88 10.56 -12.61
CA THR A 157 -23.79 10.62 -13.78
C THR A 157 -23.41 11.76 -14.71
N ALA A 158 -23.61 11.59 -16.02
CA ALA A 158 -23.43 12.67 -17.00
C ALA A 158 -24.30 13.90 -16.68
N LYS A 159 -25.50 13.68 -16.13
CA LYS A 159 -26.40 14.76 -15.67
C LYS A 159 -25.78 15.59 -14.54
N ASP A 160 -25.00 14.97 -13.67
CA ASP A 160 -24.42 15.63 -12.50
C ASP A 160 -23.02 16.20 -12.76
N ALA A 161 -22.24 15.61 -13.68
CA ALA A 161 -20.87 16.00 -13.98
C ALA A 161 -20.73 17.49 -14.37
N GLY A 162 -21.61 17.97 -15.25
CA GLY A 162 -21.65 19.37 -15.70
C GLY A 162 -22.41 20.34 -14.77
N ARG A 163 -23.00 19.88 -13.66
CA ARG A 163 -23.72 20.77 -12.72
C ARG A 163 -22.74 21.52 -11.82
N PRO A 164 -23.01 22.80 -11.48
CA PRO A 164 -22.19 23.55 -10.54
C PRO A 164 -22.28 22.97 -9.12
N VAL A 165 -21.15 22.92 -8.41
CA VAL A 165 -21.09 22.45 -7.02
C VAL A 165 -21.39 23.60 -6.06
N ALA A 166 -22.29 23.36 -5.11
CA ALA A 166 -22.51 24.28 -4.00
C ALA A 166 -21.29 24.25 -3.06
N SER A 167 -20.88 25.40 -2.52
CA SER A 167 -19.71 25.49 -1.63
C SER A 167 -19.93 24.73 -0.32
N ASP A 168 -19.49 23.48 -0.26
CA ASP A 168 -19.33 22.70 0.96
C ASP A 168 -17.95 22.94 1.60
N ALA A 169 -17.92 22.91 2.94
CA ALA A 169 -16.65 22.72 3.64
C ALA A 169 -16.18 21.30 3.36
N GLY A 170 -14.93 21.15 2.89
CA GLY A 170 -14.31 19.82 2.73
C GLY A 170 -14.24 19.07 4.07
N PRO A 171 -13.88 17.77 4.06
CA PRO A 171 -13.83 16.99 5.28
C PRO A 171 -12.85 17.64 6.29
N PRO A 172 -13.13 17.56 7.60
CA PRO A 172 -12.18 17.98 8.61
C PRO A 172 -10.92 17.12 8.49
N ALA A 173 -9.75 17.73 8.63
CA ALA A 173 -8.48 17.01 8.56
C ALA A 173 -8.48 15.81 9.54
N PRO A 174 -8.14 14.59 9.08
CA PRO A 174 -8.21 13.41 9.92
C PRO A 174 -7.25 13.53 11.13
N PRO A 175 -7.64 13.01 12.31
CA PRO A 175 -6.80 13.07 13.49
C PRO A 175 -5.51 12.28 13.27
N VAL A 176 -4.37 12.88 13.64
CA VAL A 176 -3.07 12.19 13.57
C VAL A 176 -3.06 11.05 14.60
N ALA A 177 -3.02 9.81 14.10
CA ALA A 177 -2.90 8.63 14.94
C ALA A 177 -1.62 8.70 15.81
N LYS A 178 -1.69 8.21 17.04
CA LYS A 178 -0.56 8.13 17.97
C LYS A 178 -0.55 6.75 18.61
N ALA A 179 0.65 6.19 18.76
CA ALA A 179 0.86 4.95 19.49
C ALA A 179 0.50 5.11 20.97
N ASP A 180 -0.10 4.06 21.56
CA ASP A 180 -0.39 4.03 23.00
C ASP A 180 0.93 4.05 23.80
N PRO A 181 1.09 4.96 24.78
CA PRO A 181 2.27 4.99 25.65
C PRO A 181 2.56 3.67 26.38
N LYS A 182 1.54 2.85 26.67
CA LYS A 182 1.69 1.52 27.30
C LYS A 182 2.32 0.51 26.34
N ASP A 183 1.88 0.50 25.09
CA ASP A 183 2.44 -0.37 24.05
C ASP A 183 3.87 0.05 23.71
N LEU A 184 4.13 1.36 23.58
CA LEU A 184 5.49 1.89 23.48
C LEU A 184 6.37 1.46 24.66
N ALA A 185 5.86 1.50 25.89
CA ALA A 185 6.61 1.05 27.07
C ALA A 185 6.86 -0.46 27.08
N ARG A 186 5.93 -1.28 26.56
CA ARG A 186 6.11 -2.74 26.40
C ARG A 186 7.12 -3.06 25.30
N ALA A 187 7.02 -2.39 24.16
CA ALA A 187 7.98 -2.50 23.05
C ALA A 187 9.41 -2.17 23.48
N ARG A 188 9.63 -1.09 24.24
CA ARG A 188 10.95 -0.78 24.84
C ARG A 188 11.49 -1.91 25.70
N ARG A 189 10.66 -2.53 26.55
CA ARG A 189 11.09 -3.63 27.43
C ARG A 189 11.48 -4.88 26.63
N LEU A 190 10.77 -5.19 25.54
CA LEU A 190 11.13 -6.29 24.65
C LEU A 190 12.46 -6.00 23.94
N LEU A 191 12.63 -4.80 23.38
CA LEU A 191 13.86 -4.39 22.69
C LEU A 191 15.07 -4.38 23.64
N ALA A 192 14.93 -3.85 24.86
CA ALA A 192 16.01 -3.82 25.86
C ALA A 192 16.31 -5.20 26.48
N GLY A 193 15.36 -6.13 26.46
CA GLY A 193 15.56 -7.52 26.91
C GLY A 193 16.19 -8.42 25.84
N SER A 194 16.11 -8.04 24.57
CA SER A 194 16.62 -8.79 23.42
C SER A 194 18.11 -8.59 23.23
N ARG A 195 18.83 -9.68 22.98
CA ARG A 195 20.26 -9.70 22.67
C ARG A 195 20.51 -10.06 21.21
N ARG A 196 19.58 -10.72 20.54
CA ARG A 196 19.67 -11.11 19.13
C ARG A 196 18.34 -10.84 18.42
N PRO A 197 17.89 -9.58 18.29
CA PRO A 197 16.70 -9.28 17.50
C PRO A 197 16.97 -9.47 16.01
N VAL A 198 15.93 -9.67 15.22
CA VAL A 198 15.98 -9.52 13.76
C VAL A 198 14.85 -8.60 13.31
N LEU A 199 15.12 -7.76 12.32
CA LEU A 199 14.18 -6.77 11.79
C LEU A 199 13.57 -7.27 10.47
N LEU A 200 12.25 -7.49 10.46
CA LEU A 200 11.48 -7.82 9.25
C LEU A 200 10.76 -6.56 8.77
N VAL A 201 11.25 -5.97 7.67
CA VAL A 201 10.71 -4.73 7.10
C VAL A 201 9.68 -5.06 6.02
N GLY A 202 8.48 -4.49 6.15
CA GLY A 202 7.36 -4.72 5.23
C GLY A 202 6.76 -3.47 4.59
N LEU A 203 5.66 -3.70 3.90
CA LEU A 203 4.91 -2.83 3.00
C LEU A 203 4.77 -1.38 3.47
N GLU A 204 4.36 -1.18 4.71
CA GLU A 204 3.96 0.14 5.22
C GLU A 204 5.16 1.07 5.45
N ALA A 205 6.39 0.52 5.43
CA ALA A 205 7.62 1.27 5.67
C ALA A 205 8.17 2.00 4.43
N ARG A 206 7.56 1.81 3.24
CA ARG A 206 8.15 2.30 1.98
C ARG A 206 7.84 3.74 1.58
N HIS A 207 6.92 4.41 2.29
CA HIS A 207 6.42 5.75 1.94
C HIS A 207 6.70 6.78 3.04
N GLY A 208 6.80 8.06 2.64
CA GLY A 208 7.06 9.17 3.56
C GLY A 208 8.37 8.99 4.33
N ASP A 209 8.34 9.21 5.63
CA ASP A 209 9.50 9.04 6.52
C ASP A 209 9.85 7.57 6.85
N GLY A 210 9.10 6.60 6.29
CA GLY A 210 9.27 5.17 6.53
C GLY A 210 10.70 4.65 6.26
N PRO A 211 11.32 4.92 5.10
CA PRO A 211 12.69 4.47 4.81
C PRO A 211 13.73 5.03 5.79
N ALA A 212 13.59 6.31 6.16
CA ALA A 212 14.44 6.94 7.16
C ALA A 212 14.21 6.36 8.57
N ALA A 213 13.00 5.92 8.89
CA ALA A 213 12.68 5.24 10.14
C ALA A 213 13.28 3.82 10.20
N VAL A 214 13.23 3.07 9.09
CA VAL A 214 13.90 1.76 8.96
C VAL A 214 15.40 1.91 9.16
N GLN A 215 16.03 2.86 8.47
CA GLN A 215 17.46 3.16 8.61
C GLN A 215 17.83 3.41 10.09
N ARG A 216 17.15 4.34 10.77
CA ARG A 216 17.41 4.65 12.18
C ARG A 216 17.18 3.47 13.13
N LEU A 217 16.17 2.63 12.87
CA LEU A 217 15.89 1.44 13.70
C LEU A 217 16.93 0.34 13.48
N ALA A 218 17.34 0.12 12.24
CA ALA A 218 18.41 -0.83 11.88
C ALA A 218 19.76 -0.41 12.46
N ASP A 219 20.11 0.88 12.36
CA ASP A 219 21.34 1.45 12.96
C ASP A 219 21.32 1.34 14.50
N GLY A 220 20.19 1.66 15.14
CA GLY A 220 20.05 1.61 16.59
C GLY A 220 20.09 0.19 17.18
N LEU A 221 19.64 -0.81 16.42
CA LEU A 221 19.71 -2.22 16.83
C LEU A 221 21.02 -2.92 16.42
N ALA A 222 21.68 -2.44 15.37
CA ALA A 222 22.85 -3.09 14.75
C ALA A 222 22.62 -4.60 14.48
N CYS A 223 21.47 -4.93 13.90
CA CYS A 223 20.97 -6.32 13.78
C CYS A 223 20.69 -6.74 12.32
N PRO A 224 20.51 -8.05 12.05
CA PRO A 224 20.05 -8.54 10.75
C PRO A 224 18.71 -7.93 10.33
N VAL A 225 18.66 -7.44 9.10
CA VAL A 225 17.45 -6.89 8.47
C VAL A 225 17.09 -7.72 7.25
N LEU A 226 15.84 -8.17 7.19
CA LEU A 226 15.24 -8.80 6.02
C LEU A 226 14.08 -7.94 5.52
N LEU A 227 13.93 -7.84 4.21
CA LEU A 227 12.89 -7.03 3.57
C LEU A 227 11.92 -7.93 2.78
N THR A 228 10.62 -7.67 2.87
CA THR A 228 9.63 -8.31 2.00
C THR A 228 9.80 -7.90 0.54
N TYR A 229 9.13 -8.60 -0.37
CA TYR A 229 9.08 -8.25 -1.79
C TYR A 229 8.64 -6.80 -2.06
N LYS A 230 7.64 -6.29 -1.33
CA LYS A 230 7.12 -4.92 -1.52
C LYS A 230 7.86 -3.86 -0.67
N ALA A 231 8.77 -4.27 0.23
CA ALA A 231 9.70 -3.40 0.95
C ALA A 231 11.13 -3.41 0.38
N LYS A 232 11.43 -4.20 -0.66
CA LYS A 232 12.77 -4.24 -1.26
C LYS A 232 13.19 -2.85 -1.75
N GLY A 233 14.35 -2.39 -1.28
CA GLY A 233 14.89 -1.05 -1.58
C GLY A 233 14.51 0.05 -0.57
N VAL A 234 13.70 -0.25 0.45
CA VAL A 234 13.43 0.67 1.58
C VAL A 234 14.68 0.87 2.44
N LEU A 235 15.49 -0.18 2.59
CA LEU A 235 16.86 -0.12 3.09
C LEU A 235 17.81 -0.50 1.95
N ALA A 236 19.01 0.08 1.92
CA ALA A 236 19.98 -0.22 0.87
C ALA A 236 20.59 -1.62 1.04
N ASP A 237 20.79 -2.33 -0.07
CA ASP A 237 21.41 -3.68 -0.08
C ASP A 237 22.85 -3.68 0.48
N LYS A 238 23.52 -2.52 0.42
CA LYS A 238 24.87 -2.29 0.97
C LYS A 238 24.88 -1.87 2.44
N HIS A 239 23.73 -1.71 3.09
CA HIS A 239 23.67 -1.41 4.52
C HIS A 239 24.23 -2.59 5.32
N ALA A 240 24.94 -2.30 6.41
CA ALA A 240 25.61 -3.32 7.22
C ALA A 240 24.66 -4.36 7.81
N GLY A 241 23.42 -3.98 8.12
CA GLY A 241 22.38 -4.86 8.66
C GLY A 241 21.66 -5.71 7.61
N THR A 242 21.66 -5.32 6.33
CA THR A 242 20.86 -6.02 5.30
C THR A 242 21.37 -7.43 5.03
N VAL A 243 20.55 -8.44 5.34
CA VAL A 243 20.81 -9.86 5.03
C VAL A 243 20.17 -10.28 3.71
N GLY A 244 18.94 -9.84 3.44
CA GLY A 244 18.26 -10.17 2.18
C GLY A 244 16.74 -10.11 2.27
N MET A 245 16.09 -11.08 1.62
CA MET A 245 14.64 -11.12 1.47
C MET A 245 13.97 -11.94 2.57
N PHE A 246 12.81 -11.48 3.04
CA PHE A 246 11.85 -12.30 3.78
C PHE A 246 10.70 -12.67 2.85
N THR A 247 10.42 -13.97 2.71
CA THR A 247 9.45 -14.51 1.75
C THR A 247 8.50 -15.53 2.39
N GLY A 248 8.78 -15.98 3.61
CA GLY A 248 8.17 -17.13 4.26
C GLY A 248 8.80 -18.48 3.87
N ALA A 249 9.89 -18.49 3.10
CA ALA A 249 10.49 -19.71 2.54
C ALA A 249 11.72 -20.18 3.34
N ALA A 250 12.50 -21.15 2.84
CA ALA A 250 13.57 -21.78 3.62
C ALA A 250 14.90 -20.99 3.71
N ALA A 251 15.06 -19.90 2.95
CA ALA A 251 16.34 -19.20 2.83
C ALA A 251 16.68 -18.36 4.08
N GLU A 252 15.68 -17.69 4.63
CA GLU A 252 15.73 -16.87 5.85
C GLU A 252 15.77 -17.68 7.16
N ALA A 253 15.69 -19.01 7.10
CA ALA A 253 15.50 -19.88 8.26
C ALA A 253 16.61 -19.74 9.31
N ASP A 254 17.88 -19.73 8.90
CA ASP A 254 19.02 -19.61 9.83
C ASP A 254 19.07 -18.23 10.50
N CYS A 255 18.86 -17.16 9.71
CA CYS A 255 18.87 -15.80 10.22
C CYS A 255 17.79 -15.58 11.30
N ILE A 256 16.56 -16.01 11.03
CA ILE A 256 15.42 -15.79 11.93
C ILE A 256 15.41 -16.81 13.08
N GLY A 257 15.85 -18.06 12.83
CA GLY A 257 15.96 -19.09 13.86
C GLY A 257 17.02 -18.81 14.94
N ARG A 258 17.97 -17.91 14.66
CA ARG A 258 18.96 -17.40 15.62
C ARG A 258 18.48 -16.18 16.43
N ALA A 259 17.23 -15.75 16.23
CA ALA A 259 16.68 -14.57 16.89
C ALA A 259 16.10 -14.88 18.28
N ASP A 260 16.19 -13.94 19.22
CA ASP A 260 15.45 -13.95 20.49
C ASP A 260 14.27 -12.97 20.51
N LEU A 261 14.14 -12.14 19.46
CA LEU A 261 13.00 -11.25 19.21
C LEU A 261 12.86 -11.02 17.70
N ILE A 262 11.66 -11.12 17.18
CA ILE A 262 11.35 -10.80 15.78
C ILE A 262 10.62 -9.46 15.75
N VAL A 263 11.29 -8.43 15.24
CA VAL A 263 10.73 -7.07 15.11
C VAL A 263 10.12 -6.93 13.72
N CYS A 264 8.80 -7.08 13.62
CA CYS A 264 8.05 -6.79 12.40
C CYS A 264 7.82 -5.28 12.31
N PHE A 265 8.25 -4.66 11.22
CA PHE A 265 8.18 -3.22 11.01
C PHE A 265 7.46 -2.87 9.70
N GLY A 266 6.22 -2.41 9.81
CA GLY A 266 5.34 -2.12 8.69
C GLY A 266 4.90 -3.36 7.90
N LEU A 267 4.95 -4.55 8.52
CA LEU A 267 4.62 -5.82 7.88
C LEU A 267 3.11 -6.00 7.73
N ASP A 268 2.63 -6.03 6.49
CA ASP A 268 1.25 -6.45 6.17
C ASP A 268 1.26 -7.95 5.85
N PRO A 269 0.40 -8.78 6.49
CA PRO A 269 0.28 -10.21 6.18
C PRO A 269 0.06 -10.53 4.70
N VAL A 270 -0.43 -9.58 3.89
CA VAL A 270 -0.61 -9.76 2.44
C VAL A 270 0.69 -10.02 1.67
N GLU A 271 1.84 -9.67 2.25
CA GLU A 271 3.16 -9.93 1.68
C GLU A 271 3.69 -11.34 1.95
N MET A 272 2.99 -12.12 2.77
CA MET A 272 3.42 -13.42 3.26
C MET A 272 2.73 -14.55 2.49
N ILE A 273 3.51 -15.58 2.16
CA ILE A 273 2.94 -16.85 1.70
C ILE A 273 2.14 -17.46 2.86
N SER A 274 0.86 -17.78 2.61
CA SER A 274 -0.02 -18.43 3.59
C SER A 274 0.60 -19.73 4.10
N GLY A 275 0.87 -19.79 5.40
CA GLY A 275 1.52 -20.94 6.02
C GLY A 275 1.61 -20.81 7.54
N LYS A 276 2.04 -21.88 8.21
CA LYS A 276 2.27 -21.87 9.66
C LYS A 276 3.52 -21.06 9.97
N TRP A 277 3.42 -20.10 10.89
CA TRP A 277 4.60 -19.45 11.47
C TRP A 277 5.46 -20.49 12.20
N ARG A 278 6.77 -20.49 11.90
CA ARG A 278 7.69 -21.58 12.27
C ARG A 278 8.82 -21.16 13.21
N TYR A 279 8.70 -19.99 13.84
CA TYR A 279 9.70 -19.43 14.73
C TYR A 279 9.08 -19.17 16.10
N ASP A 280 9.74 -19.66 17.15
CA ASP A 280 9.23 -19.58 18.53
C ASP A 280 9.58 -18.25 19.23
N ALA A 281 10.48 -17.46 18.64
CA ALA A 281 10.87 -16.16 19.18
C ALA A 281 9.67 -15.18 19.24
N PRO A 282 9.53 -14.40 20.33
CA PRO A 282 8.44 -13.44 20.48
C PRO A 282 8.45 -12.40 19.35
N ILE A 283 7.26 -11.96 18.94
CA ILE A 283 7.10 -10.95 17.89
C ILE A 283 6.76 -9.59 18.52
N LEU A 284 7.52 -8.56 18.15
CA LEU A 284 7.17 -7.15 18.31
C LEU A 284 6.67 -6.61 16.97
N ASP A 285 5.44 -6.11 16.93
CA ASP A 285 4.70 -5.76 15.72
C ASP A 285 4.45 -4.25 15.67
N LEU A 286 5.26 -3.52 14.91
CA LEU A 286 5.22 -2.07 14.74
C LEU A 286 4.54 -1.75 13.40
N ARG A 287 3.33 -1.18 13.40
CA ARG A 287 2.50 -0.96 12.20
C ARG A 287 1.75 0.36 12.19
N GLN A 288 1.33 0.85 11.03
CA GLN A 288 0.60 2.12 10.87
C GLN A 288 -0.87 2.04 11.29
N ALA A 289 -1.56 0.93 11.00
CA ALA A 289 -2.98 0.76 11.27
C ALA A 289 -3.31 -0.61 11.89
N ALA A 290 -4.47 -0.69 12.55
CA ALA A 290 -5.09 -1.98 12.82
C ALA A 290 -5.52 -2.61 11.48
N GLY A 291 -5.32 -3.91 11.32
CA GLY A 291 -5.47 -4.60 10.05
C GLY A 291 -5.49 -6.11 10.23
N ALA A 292 -5.10 -6.85 9.19
CA ALA A 292 -4.99 -8.31 9.28
C ALA A 292 -3.99 -8.75 10.36
N GLU A 293 -4.31 -9.86 11.03
CA GLU A 293 -3.43 -10.48 12.02
C GLU A 293 -2.22 -11.15 11.34
N LEU A 294 -1.07 -11.12 12.02
CA LEU A 294 0.10 -11.90 11.59
C LEU A 294 -0.19 -13.41 11.78
N PRO A 295 0.50 -14.31 11.04
CA PRO A 295 0.34 -15.76 11.21
C PRO A 295 0.72 -16.31 12.61
N ALA A 296 1.31 -15.48 13.47
CA ALA A 296 1.48 -15.74 14.90
C ALA A 296 1.11 -14.48 15.71
N MET A 297 0.56 -14.67 16.90
CA MET A 297 0.17 -13.57 17.79
C MET A 297 1.40 -12.80 18.28
N PRO A 298 1.44 -11.47 18.15
CA PRO A 298 2.54 -10.69 18.67
C PRO A 298 2.50 -10.58 20.20
N GLU A 299 3.68 -10.65 20.82
CA GLU A 299 3.87 -10.38 22.24
C GLU A 299 3.56 -8.90 22.54
N CYS A 300 3.88 -8.00 21.61
CA CYS A 300 3.43 -6.60 21.67
C CYS A 300 3.15 -6.07 20.27
N ARG A 301 2.04 -5.35 20.11
CA ARG A 301 1.72 -4.57 18.92
C ARG A 301 1.74 -3.08 19.27
N VAL A 302 2.35 -2.27 18.42
CA VAL A 302 2.31 -0.81 18.49
C VAL A 302 1.68 -0.29 17.20
N VAL A 303 0.51 0.33 17.29
CA VAL A 303 -0.19 0.92 16.14
C VAL A 303 0.02 2.43 16.12
N GLY A 304 0.64 2.97 15.07
CA GLY A 304 0.81 4.40 14.86
C GLY A 304 1.86 4.74 13.80
N PRO A 305 2.06 6.04 13.48
CA PRO A 305 2.97 6.46 12.43
C PRO A 305 4.40 5.94 12.68
N LEU A 306 4.89 5.07 11.79
CA LEU A 306 6.13 4.31 11.98
C LEU A 306 7.34 5.17 12.36
N ALA A 307 7.50 6.33 11.70
CA ALA A 307 8.60 7.25 12.00
C ALA A 307 8.53 7.87 13.41
N ALA A 308 7.31 8.18 13.89
CA ALA A 308 7.09 8.67 15.25
C ALA A 308 7.27 7.55 16.28
N THR A 309 6.86 6.32 15.96
CA THR A 309 7.11 5.12 16.77
C THR A 309 8.61 4.86 16.94
N VAL A 310 9.41 4.88 15.86
CA VAL A 310 10.88 4.75 15.94
C VAL A 310 11.51 5.91 16.73
N ALA A 311 11.10 7.15 16.46
CA ALA A 311 11.60 8.32 17.18
C ALA A 311 11.28 8.26 18.68
N ALA A 312 10.14 7.69 19.05
CA ALA A 312 9.81 7.42 20.44
C ALA A 312 10.73 6.32 21.01
N LEU A 313 10.88 5.18 20.33
CA LEU A 313 11.59 4.00 20.85
C LEU A 313 13.09 4.22 21.06
N LEU A 314 13.74 5.07 20.26
CA LEU A 314 15.15 5.43 20.38
C LEU A 314 15.48 6.26 21.65
N PRO A 315 16.74 6.27 22.12
CA PRO A 315 17.86 5.43 21.67
C PRO A 315 17.67 3.96 22.08
N LEU A 316 18.38 3.07 21.38
CA LEU A 316 18.44 1.63 21.67
C LEU A 316 19.89 1.25 21.96
N GLU A 317 20.08 0.16 22.71
CA GLU A 317 21.41 -0.42 22.94
C GLU A 317 21.78 -1.36 21.77
N ALA A 318 23.07 -1.37 21.42
CA ALA A 318 23.59 -2.28 20.40
C ALA A 318 23.45 -3.73 20.85
N THR A 319 23.08 -4.60 19.92
CA THR A 319 22.76 -6.00 20.21
C THR A 319 24.03 -6.88 20.21
N ALA A 320 23.89 -8.16 20.54
CA ALA A 320 25.00 -9.11 20.54
C ALA A 320 25.37 -9.63 19.14
N TRP A 321 24.76 -9.09 18.08
CA TRP A 321 25.13 -9.37 16.70
C TRP A 321 26.43 -8.66 16.33
N THR A 322 27.38 -9.42 15.77
CA THR A 322 28.59 -8.86 15.19
C THR A 322 28.41 -8.56 13.70
N ALA A 323 29.16 -7.58 13.17
CA ALA A 323 29.14 -7.25 11.75
C ALA A 323 29.52 -8.46 10.86
N ASP A 324 30.46 -9.29 11.33
CA ASP A 324 30.90 -10.50 10.62
C ASP A 324 29.81 -11.58 10.59
N GLU A 325 29.03 -11.76 11.67
CA GLU A 325 27.88 -12.67 11.67
C GLU A 325 26.79 -12.22 10.70
N ILE A 326 26.50 -10.91 10.64
CA ILE A 326 25.50 -10.37 9.70
C ILE A 326 26.00 -10.51 8.26
N ALA A 327 27.29 -10.24 8.01
CA ALA A 327 27.91 -10.46 6.70
C ALA A 327 27.84 -11.94 6.28
N ALA A 328 28.17 -12.87 7.17
CA ALA A 328 28.07 -14.31 6.89
C ALA A 328 26.63 -14.76 6.60
N LEU A 329 25.65 -14.23 7.32
CA LEU A 329 24.22 -14.46 7.05
C LEU A 329 23.79 -13.93 5.68
N ARG A 330 24.23 -12.72 5.30
CA ARG A 330 24.00 -12.15 3.97
C ARG A 330 24.65 -13.00 2.87
N ASP A 331 25.90 -13.40 3.06
CA ASP A 331 26.64 -14.15 2.03
C ASP A 331 26.05 -15.55 1.85
N ALA A 332 25.61 -16.20 2.94
CA ALA A 332 24.83 -17.44 2.88
C ALA A 332 23.47 -17.26 2.18
N MET A 333 22.74 -16.18 2.47
CA MET A 333 21.48 -15.86 1.79
C MET A 333 21.70 -15.65 0.29
N LEU A 334 22.70 -14.86 -0.10
CA LEU A 334 23.07 -14.60 -1.49
C LEU A 334 23.48 -15.88 -2.21
N ALA A 335 24.29 -16.74 -1.58
CA ALA A 335 24.67 -18.03 -2.15
C ALA A 335 23.46 -18.96 -2.39
N ARG A 336 22.43 -18.91 -1.54
CA ARG A 336 21.20 -19.72 -1.70
C ARG A 336 20.27 -19.22 -2.82
N ILE A 337 20.34 -17.95 -3.18
CA ILE A 337 19.55 -17.37 -4.29
C ILE A 337 20.37 -17.15 -5.57
N ALA A 338 21.67 -17.45 -5.56
CA ALA A 338 22.54 -17.34 -6.70
C ALA A 338 22.21 -18.43 -7.73
N VAL A 339 21.73 -18.02 -8.91
CA VAL A 339 21.44 -18.94 -10.02
C VAL A 339 22.72 -19.18 -10.82
N GLY A 340 23.32 -20.35 -10.67
CA GLY A 340 24.48 -20.78 -11.45
C GLY A 340 24.08 -21.54 -12.72
N GLY A 341 24.23 -20.93 -13.89
CA GLY A 341 24.04 -21.61 -15.18
C GLY A 341 23.59 -20.70 -16.33
N THR A 342 23.61 -21.22 -17.56
CA THR A 342 23.22 -20.50 -18.79
C THR A 342 21.91 -21.03 -19.40
N GLY A 343 21.00 -21.55 -18.58
CA GLY A 343 19.71 -22.11 -19.01
C GLY A 343 18.56 -21.68 -18.08
N HIS A 344 17.30 -21.90 -18.50
CA HIS A 344 16.13 -21.35 -17.82
C HIS A 344 15.00 -22.38 -17.65
N THR A 345 14.60 -22.70 -16.41
CA THR A 345 13.29 -23.31 -16.13
C THR A 345 12.73 -22.90 -14.76
N ALA A 346 11.42 -23.15 -14.59
CA ALA A 346 10.64 -23.20 -13.34
C ALA A 346 11.27 -24.00 -12.16
N GLY A 347 12.29 -24.82 -12.42
CA GLY A 347 12.78 -25.84 -11.51
C GLY A 347 14.15 -26.40 -11.88
N THR A 348 15.27 -26.04 -11.23
CA THR A 348 16.16 -24.87 -11.46
C THR A 348 15.66 -23.47 -11.08
N VAL A 349 14.40 -23.36 -10.67
CA VAL A 349 13.82 -22.29 -9.87
C VAL A 349 13.10 -22.84 -8.62
N VAL A 350 13.02 -24.18 -8.42
CA VAL A 350 12.58 -24.81 -7.14
C VAL A 350 13.30 -26.16 -6.83
N GLU A 351 13.50 -27.06 -7.81
CA GLU A 351 14.60 -28.08 -7.94
C GLU A 351 14.75 -28.50 -9.40
N ALA A 352 13.72 -28.97 -10.14
CA ALA A 352 12.24 -29.12 -10.01
C ALA A 352 11.45 -28.92 -8.69
N LEU A 353 11.41 -29.82 -7.69
CA LEU A 353 10.89 -29.50 -6.32
C LEU A 353 11.54 -30.14 -5.05
N GLY A 354 12.48 -31.13 -5.09
CA GLY A 354 13.30 -31.43 -3.89
C GLY A 354 14.10 -32.76 -3.86
N GLU A 355 15.43 -32.68 -3.63
CA GLU A 355 16.31 -33.83 -3.32
C GLU A 355 16.66 -33.92 -1.80
N ALA A 356 15.67 -33.68 -0.92
CA ALA A 356 15.77 -33.89 0.53
C ALA A 356 14.41 -34.28 1.13
#